data_AF-A0A0N1BLJ7-F1
#
_entry.id   AF-A0A0N1BLJ7-F1
#
_cell.length_a   1.000
_cell.length_b   1.000
_cell.length_c   1.000
_cell.angle_alpha   90.00
_cell.angle_beta   90.00
_cell.angle_gamma   90.00
#
_symmetry.space_group_name_H-M   'P 1'
#
loop_
_entity.id
_entity.type
_entity.pdbx_description
1 polymer ?
#
loop_
_entity_poly.entity_id
_entity_poly.type
_entity_poly.pdbx_seq_one_letter_code
_entity_poly.pdbx_strand_id
1 'polypeptide(L)'
;MSPRAPSVAFVPRNRLSKILSSLNRKAFAEHVEAAEREVERIAPVLGASIEGDVQALIRLCRQDEADIFAQSREIGWLALKIVESARLARRHELADAAEGVWEMIDALSARGVWHTEALRVHVEALLALTSEAGIDPAQRQVISRELLRMRAAVGAKDS
;
A
#
# COMPACT_ATOMS: atom_id res chain seq x y z
N MET A 1 16.70 39.50 11.20
CA MET A 1 16.01 38.23 10.89
C MET A 1 14.52 38.51 10.86
N SER A 2 13.90 38.52 9.68
CA SER A 2 12.46 38.77 9.55
C SER A 2 11.68 37.46 9.69
N PRO A 3 10.56 37.42 10.43
CA PRO A 3 9.73 36.23 10.51
C PRO A 3 8.99 36.02 9.18
N ARG A 4 9.11 34.82 8.60
CA ARG A 4 8.33 34.40 7.42
C ARG A 4 6.84 34.42 7.75
N ALA A 5 6.04 35.05 6.89
CA ALA A 5 4.59 35.05 6.98
C ALA A 5 4.03 33.61 6.84
N PRO A 6 2.93 33.27 7.53
CA PRO A 6 2.29 31.96 7.39
C PRO A 6 1.77 31.78 5.96
N SER A 7 2.24 30.74 5.27
CA SER A 7 1.68 30.33 3.98
C SER A 7 0.26 29.83 4.19
N VAL A 8 -0.73 30.60 3.75
CA VAL A 8 -2.12 30.13 3.71
C VAL A 8 -2.17 29.00 2.67
N ALA A 9 -2.22 27.76 3.13
CA ALA A 9 -2.47 26.62 2.27
C ALA A 9 -3.83 26.82 1.58
N PHE A 10 -3.82 26.97 0.26
CA PHE A 10 -5.05 26.96 -0.52
C PHE A 10 -5.68 25.57 -0.40
N VAL A 11 -6.71 25.47 0.44
CA VAL A 11 -7.54 24.27 0.56
C VAL A 11 -8.77 24.51 -0.33
N PRO A 12 -8.79 24.04 -1.58
CA PRO A 12 -9.97 24.20 -2.41
C PRO A 12 -11.15 23.53 -1.72
N ARG A 13 -12.24 24.27 -1.53
CA ARG A 13 -13.50 23.73 -1.00
C ARG A 13 -13.91 22.53 -1.85
N ASN A 14 -13.95 21.34 -1.25
CA ASN A 14 -14.41 20.12 -1.90
C ASN A 14 -15.79 20.37 -2.54
N ARG A 15 -15.85 20.49 -3.87
CA ARG A 15 -17.08 20.83 -4.61
C ARG A 15 -18.08 19.67 -4.67
N LEU A 16 -17.62 18.43 -4.46
CA LEU A 16 -18.50 17.25 -4.40
C LEU A 16 -19.44 17.33 -3.19
N SER A 17 -18.99 17.90 -2.07
CA SER A 17 -19.82 18.06 -0.86
C SER A 17 -21.10 18.87 -1.08
N LYS A 18 -21.10 19.82 -2.03
CA LYS A 18 -22.27 20.64 -2.38
C LYS A 18 -23.22 19.94 -3.36
N ILE A 19 -22.69 19.05 -4.20
CA ILE A 19 -23.49 18.25 -5.13
C ILE A 19 -24.19 17.12 -4.36
N LEU A 20 -23.49 16.54 -3.39
CA LEU A 20 -24.01 15.46 -2.53
C LEU A 20 -25.08 15.93 -1.53
N SER A 21 -25.06 17.20 -1.12
CA SER A 21 -26.08 17.74 -0.19
C SER A 21 -27.42 18.08 -0.86
N SER A 22 -27.44 18.19 -2.20
CA SER A 22 -28.63 18.55 -2.99
C SER A 22 -29.25 17.38 -3.76
N LEU A 23 -28.49 16.32 -4.02
CA LEU A 23 -28.98 15.07 -4.59
C LEU A 23 -29.41 14.10 -3.49
N ASN A 24 -30.62 13.58 -3.64
CA ASN A 24 -31.35 12.69 -2.75
C ASN A 24 -30.44 11.80 -1.88
N ARG A 25 -30.26 12.15 -0.59
CA ARG A 25 -29.41 11.42 0.36
C ARG A 25 -29.69 9.92 0.37
N LYS A 26 -30.95 9.54 0.12
CA LYS A 26 -31.39 8.15 -0.01
C LYS A 26 -30.76 7.46 -1.22
N ALA A 27 -30.80 8.07 -2.40
CA ALA A 27 -30.17 7.51 -3.61
C ALA A 27 -28.64 7.42 -3.46
N PHE A 28 -28.01 8.39 -2.80
CA PHE A 28 -26.58 8.31 -2.50
C PHE A 28 -26.26 7.13 -1.57
N ALA A 29 -27.01 6.96 -0.48
CA ALA A 29 -26.85 5.82 0.42
C ALA A 29 -27.06 4.48 -0.31
N GLU A 30 -28.08 4.39 -1.18
CA GLU A 30 -28.34 3.19 -2.00
C GLU A 30 -27.19 2.87 -2.96
N HIS A 31 -26.55 3.90 -3.56
CA HIS A 31 -25.37 3.71 -4.40
C HIS A 31 -24.12 3.29 -3.61
N VAL A 32 -23.93 3.84 -2.40
CA VAL A 32 -22.84 3.41 -1.51
C VAL A 32 -23.03 1.95 -1.09
N GLU A 33 -24.22 1.59 -0.63
CA GLU A 33 -24.55 0.20 -0.24
C GLU A 33 -24.44 -0.78 -1.42
N ALA A 34 -24.77 -0.34 -2.65
CA ALA A 34 -24.56 -1.15 -3.84
C ALA A 34 -23.07 -1.36 -4.16
N ALA A 35 -22.25 -0.31 -4.02
CA ALA A 35 -20.82 -0.40 -4.23
C ALA A 35 -20.12 -1.27 -3.16
N GLU A 36 -20.51 -1.14 -1.89
CA GLU A 36 -20.01 -1.96 -0.79
C GLU A 36 -20.35 -3.44 -1.01
N ARG A 37 -21.59 -3.76 -1.38
CA ARG A 37 -21.99 -5.14 -1.72
C ARG A 37 -21.19 -5.71 -2.89
N GLU A 38 -20.91 -4.90 -3.90
CA GLU A 38 -20.12 -5.34 -5.05
C GLU A 38 -18.65 -5.58 -4.66
N VAL A 39 -18.08 -4.75 -3.80
CA VAL A 39 -16.76 -4.97 -3.21
C VAL A 39 -16.72 -6.27 -2.42
N GLU A 40 -17.71 -6.52 -1.55
CA GLU A 40 -17.82 -7.77 -0.78
C GLU A 40 -17.93 -9.00 -1.68
N ARG A 41 -18.66 -8.88 -2.80
CA ARG A 41 -18.79 -9.95 -3.80
C ARG A 41 -17.48 -10.28 -4.48
N ILE A 42 -16.62 -9.29 -4.74
CA ILE A 42 -15.36 -9.45 -5.48
C ILE A 42 -14.19 -9.84 -4.56
N ALA A 43 -14.24 -9.45 -3.27
CA ALA A 43 -13.16 -9.68 -2.31
C ALA A 43 -12.64 -11.13 -2.25
N PRO A 44 -13.47 -12.20 -2.30
CA PRO A 44 -12.97 -13.58 -2.31
C PRO A 44 -12.17 -13.94 -3.56
N VAL A 45 -12.56 -13.42 -4.72
CA VAL A 45 -11.89 -13.65 -6.00
C VAL A 45 -10.51 -13.00 -5.99
N LEU A 46 -10.43 -11.77 -5.47
CA LEU A 46 -9.15 -11.08 -5.26
C LEU A 46 -8.29 -11.82 -4.23
N GLY A 47 -8.91 -12.30 -3.14
CA GLY A 47 -8.24 -13.11 -2.11
C GLY A 47 -7.48 -14.29 -2.69
N ALA A 48 -8.07 -15.00 -3.66
CA ALA A 48 -7.45 -16.14 -4.32
C ALA A 48 -6.27 -15.77 -5.23
N SER A 49 -6.24 -14.57 -5.82
CA SER A 49 -5.15 -14.14 -6.70
C SER A 49 -3.96 -13.53 -5.95
N ILE A 50 -4.17 -13.01 -4.74
CA ILE A 50 -3.15 -12.31 -3.94
C ILE A 50 -1.90 -13.16 -3.73
N GLU A 51 -2.03 -14.46 -3.48
CA GLU A 51 -0.86 -15.29 -3.24
C GLU A 51 0.02 -15.43 -4.48
N GLY A 52 -0.59 -15.58 -5.67
CA GLY A 52 0.13 -15.60 -6.93
C GLY A 52 0.87 -14.28 -7.19
N ASP A 53 0.22 -13.15 -6.90
CA ASP A 53 0.82 -11.83 -7.04
C ASP A 53 1.98 -11.63 -6.05
N VAL A 54 1.83 -12.04 -4.79
CA VAL A 54 2.90 -11.97 -3.78
C VAL A 54 4.09 -12.84 -4.18
N GLN A 55 3.86 -14.06 -4.66
CA GLN A 55 4.96 -14.93 -5.13
C GLN A 55 5.66 -14.33 -6.37
N ALA A 56 4.92 -13.69 -7.27
CA ALA A 56 5.51 -12.97 -8.39
C ALA A 56 6.37 -11.79 -7.92
N LEU A 57 5.89 -10.99 -6.96
CA LEU A 57 6.64 -9.88 -6.40
C LEU A 57 7.92 -10.35 -5.71
N ILE A 58 7.84 -11.41 -4.90
CA ILE A 58 9.00 -12.01 -4.24
C ILE A 58 10.05 -12.46 -5.26
N ARG A 59 9.63 -13.07 -6.38
CA ARG A 59 10.57 -13.49 -7.43
C ARG A 59 11.29 -12.31 -8.08
N LEU A 60 10.57 -11.23 -8.40
CA LEU A 60 11.17 -10.03 -8.97
C LEU A 60 12.20 -9.41 -8.01
N CYS A 61 11.87 -9.32 -6.72
CA CYS A 61 12.73 -8.69 -5.72
C CYS A 61 13.90 -9.56 -5.22
N ARG A 62 14.01 -10.82 -5.66
CA ARG A 62 15.11 -11.73 -5.33
C ARG A 62 16.22 -11.78 -6.39
N GLN A 63 16.05 -11.03 -7.47
CA GLN A 63 17.06 -10.91 -8.52
C GLN A 63 18.25 -10.06 -8.05
N ASP A 64 19.25 -9.92 -8.92
CA ASP A 64 20.37 -9.02 -8.66
C ASP A 64 19.90 -7.56 -8.67
N GLU A 65 20.60 -6.69 -7.94
CA GLU A 65 20.17 -5.29 -7.75
C GLU A 65 19.94 -4.55 -9.08
N ALA A 66 20.79 -4.81 -10.08
CA ALA A 66 20.65 -4.20 -11.40
C ALA A 66 19.32 -4.58 -12.10
N ASP A 67 18.89 -5.84 -11.94
CA ASP A 67 17.65 -6.34 -12.53
C ASP A 67 16.42 -5.80 -11.78
N ILE A 68 16.50 -5.75 -10.44
CA ILE A 68 15.46 -5.14 -9.59
C ILE A 68 15.29 -3.67 -9.98
N PHE A 69 16.40 -2.93 -10.11
CA PHE A 69 16.36 -1.52 -10.48
C PHE A 69 15.74 -1.30 -11.87
N ALA A 70 16.14 -2.12 -12.86
CA ALA A 70 15.59 -2.08 -14.21
C ALA A 70 14.07 -2.36 -14.26
N GLN A 71 13.57 -3.23 -13.38
CA GLN A 71 12.15 -3.61 -13.28
C GLN A 71 11.39 -2.83 -12.20
N SER A 72 11.99 -1.80 -11.60
CA SER A 72 11.42 -1.07 -10.45
C SER A 72 9.96 -0.64 -10.68
N ARG A 73 9.61 -0.14 -11.87
CA ARG A 73 8.24 0.25 -12.21
C ARG A 73 7.26 -0.93 -12.15
N GLU A 74 7.62 -2.09 -12.68
CA GLU A 74 6.78 -3.29 -12.66
C GLU A 74 6.56 -3.79 -11.23
N ILE A 75 7.64 -3.81 -10.44
CA ILE A 75 7.62 -4.12 -9.00
C ILE A 75 6.64 -3.19 -8.27
N GLY A 76 6.70 -1.88 -8.55
CA GLY A 76 5.79 -0.90 -7.94
C GLY A 76 4.32 -1.17 -8.27
N TRP A 77 3.98 -1.39 -9.54
CA TRP A 77 2.59 -1.67 -9.93
C TRP A 77 2.05 -2.96 -9.29
N LEU A 78 2.89 -4.00 -9.23
CA LEU A 78 2.52 -5.25 -8.59
C LEU A 78 2.34 -5.09 -7.07
N ALA A 79 3.22 -4.34 -6.41
CA ALA A 79 3.09 -4.01 -5.00
C ALA A 79 1.78 -3.25 -4.72
N LEU A 80 1.46 -2.22 -5.51
CA LEU A 80 0.21 -1.46 -5.38
C LEU A 80 -1.02 -2.35 -5.57
N LYS A 81 -1.00 -3.25 -6.56
CA LYS A 81 -2.08 -4.23 -6.78
C LYS A 81 -2.30 -5.12 -5.54
N ILE A 82 -1.21 -5.58 -4.92
CA ILE A 82 -1.26 -6.38 -3.69
C ILE A 82 -1.84 -5.57 -2.53
N VAL A 83 -1.42 -4.32 -2.34
CA VAL A 83 -1.95 -3.41 -1.30
C VAL A 83 -3.47 -3.32 -1.39
N GLU A 84 -3.98 -2.96 -2.56
CA GLU A 84 -5.42 -2.76 -2.77
C GLU A 84 -6.19 -4.07 -2.59
N SER A 85 -5.69 -5.17 -3.17
CA SER A 85 -6.33 -6.48 -3.05
C SER A 85 -6.34 -6.98 -1.60
N ALA A 86 -5.23 -6.80 -0.87
CA ALA A 86 -5.10 -7.20 0.53
C ALA A 86 -6.01 -6.40 1.46
N ARG A 87 -6.15 -5.08 1.23
CA ARG A 87 -7.10 -4.22 1.96
C ARG A 87 -8.53 -4.70 1.75
N LEU A 88 -8.92 -4.99 0.50
CA LEU A 88 -10.25 -5.51 0.16
C LEU A 88 -10.51 -6.89 0.79
N ALA A 89 -9.47 -7.73 0.88
CA ALA A 89 -9.54 -9.05 1.52
C ALA A 89 -9.33 -9.02 3.05
N ARG A 90 -9.27 -7.84 3.68
CA ARG A 90 -9.02 -7.65 5.13
C ARG A 90 -7.72 -8.30 5.65
N ARG A 91 -6.69 -8.39 4.81
CA ARG A 91 -5.33 -8.86 5.15
C ARG A 91 -4.41 -7.65 5.35
N HIS A 92 -4.69 -6.84 6.37
CA HIS A 92 -4.03 -5.54 6.57
C HIS A 92 -2.50 -5.63 6.69
N GLU A 93 -1.99 -6.66 7.36
CA GLU A 93 -0.54 -6.84 7.55
C GLU A 93 0.17 -7.11 6.22
N LEU A 94 -0.50 -7.80 5.30
CA LEU A 94 0.01 -8.05 3.95
C LEU A 94 0.01 -6.75 3.13
N ALA A 95 -1.04 -5.93 3.29
CA ALA A 95 -1.11 -4.62 2.67
C ALA A 95 0.03 -3.71 3.15
N ASP A 96 0.27 -3.64 4.47
CA ASP A 96 1.35 -2.80 5.04
C ASP A 96 2.74 -3.20 4.51
N ALA A 97 2.98 -4.50 4.36
CA ALA A 97 4.24 -5.02 3.85
C ALA A 97 4.45 -4.66 2.37
N ALA A 98 3.41 -4.83 1.54
CA ALA A 98 3.43 -4.46 0.13
C ALA A 98 3.50 -2.94 -0.08
N GLU A 99 2.86 -2.16 0.79
CA GLU A 99 2.87 -0.70 0.74
C GLU A 99 4.28 -0.16 0.93
N GLY A 100 5.09 -0.76 1.80
CA GLY A 100 6.50 -0.39 1.91
C GLY A 100 7.31 -0.63 0.65
N VAL A 101 7.02 -1.70 -0.10
CA VAL A 101 7.65 -1.93 -1.41
C VAL A 101 7.23 -0.84 -2.40
N TRP A 102 5.93 -0.54 -2.48
CA TRP A 102 5.41 0.52 -3.33
C TRP A 102 6.03 1.89 -3.01
N GLU A 103 6.06 2.27 -1.73
CA GLU A 103 6.61 3.56 -1.29
C GLU A 103 8.09 3.70 -1.61
N MET A 104 8.88 2.62 -1.57
CA MET A 104 10.28 2.66 -1.97
C MET A 104 10.45 2.89 -3.47
N ILE A 105 9.62 2.26 -4.29
CA ILE A 105 9.62 2.45 -5.75
C ILE A 105 9.12 3.86 -6.12
N ASP A 106 8.09 4.35 -5.43
CA ASP A 106 7.59 5.71 -5.60
C ASP A 106 8.64 6.74 -5.16
N ALA A 107 9.35 6.48 -4.05
CA ALA A 107 10.46 7.30 -3.58
C ALA A 107 11.63 7.34 -4.58
N LEU A 108 11.94 6.23 -5.25
CA LEU A 108 12.91 6.22 -6.35
C LEU A 108 12.46 7.16 -7.47
N SER A 109 11.19 7.09 -7.87
CA SER A 109 10.64 7.91 -8.95
C SER A 109 10.56 9.40 -8.61
N ALA A 110 10.16 9.71 -7.37
CA ALA A 110 9.94 11.08 -6.92
C ALA A 110 11.21 11.79 -6.43
N ARG A 111 12.17 11.04 -5.86
CA ARG A 111 13.33 11.59 -5.14
C ARG A 111 14.68 11.01 -5.57
N GLY A 112 14.70 9.97 -6.41
CA GLY A 112 15.93 9.30 -6.81
C GLY A 112 16.59 8.48 -5.69
N VAL A 113 15.84 8.13 -4.63
CA VAL A 113 16.36 7.40 -3.47
C VAL A 113 16.13 5.90 -3.65
N TRP A 114 17.19 5.10 -3.52
CA TRP A 114 17.14 3.64 -3.67
C TRP A 114 17.71 2.92 -2.44
N HIS A 115 17.00 1.92 -1.95
CA HIS A 115 17.39 1.13 -0.78
C HIS A 115 17.07 -0.37 -0.98
N THR A 116 17.94 -1.09 -1.67
CA THR A 116 17.78 -2.54 -1.95
C THR A 116 17.55 -3.37 -0.69
N GLU A 117 18.32 -3.11 0.38
CA GLU A 117 18.21 -3.86 1.63
C GLU A 117 16.88 -3.61 2.34
N ALA A 118 16.40 -2.37 2.34
CA ALA A 118 15.09 -2.06 2.91
C ALA A 118 13.98 -2.77 2.12
N LEU A 119 14.05 -2.75 0.79
CA LEU A 119 13.12 -3.45 -0.09
C LEU A 119 13.12 -4.96 0.18
N ARG A 120 14.30 -5.57 0.36
CA ARG A 120 14.45 -6.99 0.72
C ARG A 120 13.75 -7.34 2.03
N VAL A 121 13.89 -6.50 3.06
CA VAL A 121 13.20 -6.75 4.34
C VAL A 121 11.67 -6.73 4.20
N HIS A 122 11.10 -5.81 3.40
CA HIS A 122 9.67 -5.83 3.12
C HIS A 122 9.23 -7.10 2.37
N VAL A 123 10.07 -7.60 1.45
CA VAL A 123 9.82 -8.82 0.68
C VAL A 123 9.94 -10.07 1.56
N GLU A 124 10.89 -10.10 2.50
CA GLU A 124 11.00 -11.15 3.51
C GLU A 124 9.78 -11.16 4.43
N ALA A 125 9.26 -9.99 4.82
CA ALA A 125 8.03 -9.90 5.59
C ALA A 125 6.82 -10.42 4.79
N LEU A 126 6.71 -10.11 3.50
CA LEU A 126 5.67 -10.68 2.62
C LEU A 126 5.76 -12.21 2.54
N LEU A 127 6.97 -12.76 2.39
CA LEU A 127 7.19 -14.20 2.40
C LEU A 127 6.77 -14.82 3.73
N ALA A 128 7.15 -14.19 4.85
CA ALA A 128 6.81 -14.65 6.18
C ALA A 128 5.28 -14.66 6.39
N LEU A 129 4.58 -13.58 6.00
CA LEU A 129 3.12 -13.44 6.14
C LEU A 129 2.31 -14.36 5.21
N THR A 130 2.94 -14.94 4.18
CA THR A 130 2.33 -15.90 3.25
C THR A 130 2.82 -17.34 3.48
N SER A 131 3.74 -17.55 4.42
CA SER A 131 4.23 -18.87 4.79
C SER A 131 3.15 -19.71 5.49
N GLU A 132 3.02 -20.97 5.07
CA GLU A 132 2.16 -21.97 5.72
C GLU A 132 2.56 -22.26 7.18
N ALA A 133 3.78 -21.89 7.58
CA ALA A 133 4.31 -22.14 8.92
C ALA A 133 3.55 -21.40 10.04
N GLY A 134 2.61 -20.51 9.70
CA GLY A 134 1.70 -19.89 10.66
C GLY A 134 2.44 -18.94 11.61
N ILE A 135 2.47 -17.66 11.27
CA ILE A 135 2.98 -16.63 12.19
C ILE A 135 1.89 -16.26 13.19
N ASP A 136 2.23 -16.32 14.48
CA ASP A 136 1.37 -15.91 15.59
C ASP A 136 0.97 -14.42 15.47
N PRO A 137 -0.27 -14.01 15.82
CA PRO A 137 -0.69 -12.61 15.73
C PRO A 137 0.22 -11.60 16.43
N ALA A 138 0.87 -11.96 17.54
CA ALA A 138 1.80 -11.04 18.21
C ALA A 138 3.05 -10.78 17.35
N GLN A 139 3.56 -11.82 16.68
CA GLN A 139 4.69 -11.69 15.75
C GLN A 139 4.33 -10.87 14.51
N ARG A 140 3.09 -10.98 13.99
CA ARG A 140 2.61 -10.14 12.88
C ARG A 140 2.60 -8.65 13.24
N GLN A 141 2.15 -8.32 14.45
CA GLN A 141 2.18 -6.93 14.95
C GLN A 141 3.60 -6.39 15.12
N VAL A 142 4.55 -7.23 15.54
CA VAL A 142 5.97 -6.86 15.61
C VAL A 142 6.51 -6.56 14.21
N ILE A 143 6.24 -7.44 13.23
CA ILE A 143 6.66 -7.24 11.83
C ILE A 143 6.10 -5.90 11.31
N SER A 144 4.79 -5.66 11.39
CA SER A 144 4.19 -4.41 10.91
C SER A 144 4.83 -3.17 11.56
N ARG A 145 5.08 -3.21 12.88
CA ARG A 145 5.73 -2.11 13.60
C ARG A 145 7.16 -1.84 13.14
N GLU A 146 7.96 -2.88 12.94
CA GLU A 146 9.34 -2.71 12.48
C GLU A 146 9.39 -2.22 11.03
N LEU A 147 8.51 -2.73 10.16
CA LEU A 147 8.36 -2.22 8.79
C LEU A 147 8.00 -0.72 8.78
N LEU A 148 7.06 -0.29 9.62
CA LEU A 148 6.68 1.12 9.72
C LEU A 148 7.86 2.00 10.18
N ARG A 149 8.65 1.54 11.15
CA ARG A 149 9.87 2.24 11.58
C ARG A 149 10.91 2.34 10.47
N MET A 150 11.08 1.27 9.69
CA MET A 150 12.00 1.26 8.55
C MET A 150 11.57 2.25 7.47
N ARG A 151 10.27 2.30 7.15
CA ARG A 151 9.71 3.28 6.20
C ARG A 151 9.96 4.73 6.65
N ALA A 152 9.74 5.02 7.93
CA ALA A 152 10.06 6.33 8.50
C ALA A 152 11.56 6.66 8.40
N ALA A 153 12.44 5.68 8.63
CA ALA A 153 13.89 5.86 8.54
C ALA A 153 14.39 6.14 7.10
N VAL A 154 13.72 5.61 6.08
CA VAL A 154 14.01 5.91 4.65
C VAL A 154 13.27 7.17 4.16
N GLY A 155 12.59 7.88 5.06
CA GLY A 155 11.88 9.12 4.76
C GLY A 155 10.61 8.93 3.95
N ALA A 156 9.99 7.74 3.95
CA ALA A 156 8.61 7.62 3.52
C ALA A 156 7.72 8.41 4.51
N LYS A 157 6.74 9.16 4.01
CA LYS A 157 5.89 10.00 4.87
C LYS A 157 4.99 9.10 5.71
N ASP A 158 4.89 9.39 7.00
CA ASP A 158 3.84 8.83 7.86
C ASP A 158 2.48 9.14 7.22
N SER A 159 1.87 8.15 6.59
CA SER A 159 0.57 8.24 5.89
C SER A 159 -0.48 7.50 6.69
#